data_AF-W4K6U7-F1
#
_entry.id   AF-W4K6U7-F1
#
_cell.length_a   1.000
_cell.length_b   1.000
_cell.length_c   1.000
_cell.angle_alpha   90.00
_cell.angle_beta   90.00
_cell.angle_gamma   90.00
#
_symmetry.space_group_name_H-M   'P 1'
#
loop_
_entity.id
_entity.type
_entity.pdbx_description
1 polymer ?
#
loop_
_entity_poly.entity_id
_entity_poly.type
_entity_poly.pdbx_seq_one_letter_code
_entity_poly.pdbx_strand_id
1 'polypeptide(L)' 'MSKFAPHRRSTANPTATSSTICQKCLGTGHFTYQCKSTRPYVSRPSRTQQLENPRTLAKLKLDGKPSVEVPEEFKNK' A
#
# COMPACT_ATOMS: atom_id res chain seq x y z
N MET A 1 9.16 -21.30 -26.51
CA MET A 1 9.49 -19.89 -26.20
C MET A 1 8.33 -19.02 -26.66
N SER A 2 7.59 -18.40 -25.74
CA SER A 2 6.27 -17.81 -26.02
C SER A 2 6.37 -16.43 -26.71
N LYS A 3 5.57 -16.26 -27.76
CA LYS A 3 5.50 -15.08 -28.65
C LYS A 3 4.81 -13.84 -28.02
N PHE A 4 4.40 -13.93 -26.75
CA PHE A 4 3.53 -12.96 -26.06
C PHE A 4 4.22 -12.22 -24.90
N ALA A 5 5.49 -12.50 -24.60
CA ALA A 5 6.22 -11.75 -23.59
C ALA A 5 6.76 -10.44 -24.21
N PRO A 6 6.37 -9.26 -23.72
CA PRO A 6 6.94 -8.00 -24.21
C PRO A 6 8.40 -7.91 -23.77
N HIS A 7 9.33 -8.27 -24.65
CA HIS A 7 10.73 -7.93 -24.52
C HIS A 7 10.89 -6.42 -24.74
N ARG A 8 10.54 -5.62 -23.72
CA ARG A 8 10.91 -4.21 -23.71
C ARG A 8 12.43 -4.13 -23.75
N ARG A 9 13.00 -3.39 -24.71
CA ARG A 9 14.42 -3.09 -24.73
C ARG A 9 14.73 -2.35 -23.43
N SER A 10 15.48 -3.01 -22.56
CA SER A 10 16.04 -2.41 -21.36
C SER A 10 16.92 -1.23 -21.79
N THR A 11 16.53 -0.01 -21.44
CA THR A 11 17.45 1.14 -21.47
C THR A 11 18.55 0.81 -20.47
N ALA A 12 19.75 0.54 -20.95
CA ALA A 12 20.84 -0.02 -20.15
C ALA A 12 21.25 0.84 -18.94
N ASN A 13 20.85 2.11 -18.90
CA ASN A 13 21.00 3.01 -17.75
C ASN A 13 19.73 3.87 -17.60
N PRO A 14 18.72 3.45 -16.82
CA PRO A 14 17.60 4.32 -16.49
C PRO A 14 18.09 5.43 -15.57
N THR A 15 17.80 6.70 -15.90
CA THR A 15 17.98 7.83 -14.99
C THR A 15 16.82 7.87 -14.00
N ALA A 16 17.09 8.16 -12.73
CA ALA A 16 16.03 8.24 -11.72
C ALA A 16 15.09 9.40 -12.05
N THR A 17 13.80 9.12 -12.17
CA THR A 17 12.77 10.15 -12.27
C THR A 17 12.39 10.65 -10.88
N SER A 18 11.74 11.81 -10.80
CA SER A 18 11.17 12.32 -9.54
C SER A 18 10.14 11.36 -8.91
N SER A 19 9.57 10.44 -9.69
CA SER A 19 8.65 9.39 -9.23
C SER A 19 9.33 8.09 -8.83
N THR A 20 10.65 7.95 -9.04
CA THR A 20 11.39 6.74 -8.67
C THR A 20 11.51 6.67 -7.15
N ILE A 21 10.92 5.64 -6.53
CA ILE A 21 10.95 5.42 -5.08
C ILE A 21 12.11 4.50 -4.71
N CYS A 22 12.95 4.93 -3.77
CA CYS A 22 14.03 4.14 -3.21
C CYS A 22 13.49 3.16 -2.16
N GLN A 23 13.70 1.85 -2.35
CA GLN A 23 13.27 0.82 -1.39
C GLN A 23 14.05 0.83 -0.07
N LYS A 24 15.22 1.49 -0.01
CA LYS A 24 16.06 1.56 1.19
C LYS A 24 15.57 2.62 2.16
N CYS A 25 15.21 3.81 1.66
CA CYS A 25 14.83 4.95 2.50
C CYS A 25 13.39 5.43 2.32
N LEU A 26 12.66 4.85 1.36
CA LEU A 26 11.29 5.24 0.98
C LEU A 26 11.15 6.67 0.42
N GLY A 27 12.26 7.37 0.19
CA GLY A 27 12.28 8.66 -0.50
C GLY A 27 12.21 8.53 -2.02
N THR A 28 11.97 9.64 -2.70
CA THR A 28 11.89 9.70 -4.17
C THR A 28 13.15 10.28 -4.81
N GLY A 29 13.29 10.14 -6.13
CA GLY A 29 14.31 10.82 -6.94
C GLY A 29 15.65 10.10 -7.07
N HIS A 30 15.79 8.87 -6.56
CA HIS A 30 17.03 8.10 -6.69
C HIS A 30 16.78 6.58 -6.61
N PHE A 31 17.72 5.81 -7.17
CA PHE A 31 17.74 4.36 -7.02
C PHE A 31 18.42 3.94 -5.70
N THR A 32 18.12 2.71 -5.27
CA THR A 32 18.64 2.13 -4.02
C THR A 32 20.17 2.11 -3.93
N TYR A 33 20.87 1.93 -5.05
CA TYR A 33 22.33 1.89 -5.09
C TYR A 33 22.99 3.27 -4.88
N GLN A 34 22.26 4.38 -5.11
CA GLN A 34 22.74 5.75 -4.87
C GLN A 34 22.36 6.27 -3.47
N CYS A 35 21.57 5.50 -2.71
CA CYS A 35 20.95 5.94 -1.47
C CYS A 35 21.95 6.04 -0.31
N LYS A 36 22.26 7.27 0.10
CA LYS A 36 23.15 7.59 1.22
C LYS A 36 22.45 7.58 2.59
N SER A 37 21.12 7.66 2.63
CA SER A 37 20.39 7.67 3.90
C SER A 37 20.30 6.28 4.54
N THR A 38 20.10 6.26 5.85
CA THR A 38 19.84 5.04 6.62
C THR A 38 18.42 4.52 6.37
N ARG A 39 18.20 3.22 6.65
CA ARG A 39 16.88 2.59 6.49
C ARG A 39 16.00 2.99 7.67
N PRO A 40 14.90 3.74 7.46
CA PRO A 40 13.99 4.07 8.54
C PRO A 40 13.28 2.80 9.01
N TYR A 41 13.15 2.64 10.32
CA TYR A 41 12.29 1.61 10.88
C TYR A 41 10.85 2.12 10.87
N VAL A 42 10.01 1.51 10.06
CA VAL A 42 8.58 1.84 9.98
C VAL A 42 7.81 0.67 10.55
N SER A 43 7.11 0.88 11.66
CA SER A 43 6.20 -0.12 12.21
C SER A 43 4.99 -0.25 11.28
N ARG A 44 4.60 -1.48 11.00
CA ARG A 44 3.34 -1.75 10.29
C ARG A 44 2.22 -1.68 11.34
N PRO A 45 1.20 -0.83 11.14
CA PRO A 45 0.10 -0.75 12.10
C PRO A 45 -0.62 -2.09 12.17
N SER A 46 -1.03 -2.49 13.39
CA SER A 46 -1.79 -3.72 13.60
C SER A 46 -3.15 -3.64 12.89
N ARG A 47 -3.81 -4.79 12.70
CA ARG A 47 -5.14 -4.83 12.08
C ARG A 47 -6.16 -4.01 12.88
N THR A 48 -6.11 -4.03 14.21
CA THR A 48 -6.98 -3.23 15.07
C THR A 48 -6.69 -1.74 14.92
N GLN A 49 -5.42 -1.35 14.96
CA GLN A 49 -4.99 0.04 14.76
C GLN A 49 -5.36 0.58 13.38
N GLN A 50 -5.40 -0.28 12.34
CA GLN A 50 -5.87 0.10 11.01
C GLN A 50 -7.37 0.40 11.00
N LEU A 51 -8.15 -0.42 11.69
CA LEU A 51 -9.60 -0.25 11.82
C LEU A 51 -9.98 0.92 12.70
N GLU A 52 -9.18 1.29 13.69
CA GLU A 52 -9.40 2.46 14.56
C GLU A 52 -9.12 3.80 13.88
N ASN A 53 -8.49 3.81 12.70
CA ASN A 53 -8.20 5.06 12.01
C ASN A 53 -9.51 5.79 11.64
N PRO A 54 -9.67 7.07 12.00
CA PRO A 54 -10.92 7.81 11.76
C PRO A 54 -11.28 7.89 10.27
N ARG A 55 -10.26 7.90 9.39
CA ARG A 55 -10.45 7.91 7.93
C ARG A 55 -10.99 6.59 7.38
N THR A 56 -10.56 5.45 7.93
CA THR A 56 -11.07 4.13 7.50
C THR A 56 -12.45 3.90 8.10
N LEU A 57 -12.65 4.25 9.37
CA LEU A 57 -13.95 4.21 10.03
C LEU A 57 -15.00 5.05 9.32
N ALA A 58 -14.67 6.27 8.92
CA ALA A 58 -15.60 7.14 8.18
C ALA A 58 -16.07 6.47 6.89
N LYS A 59 -15.16 5.86 6.11
CA LYS A 59 -15.51 5.12 4.90
C LYS A 59 -16.42 3.93 5.21
N LEU A 60 -16.06 3.11 6.19
CA LEU A 60 -16.86 1.95 6.60
C LEU A 60 -18.27 2.33 7.10
N LYS A 61 -18.42 3.47 7.78
CA LYS A 61 -19.72 3.98 8.25
C LYS A 61 -20.56 4.57 7.12
N LEU A 62 -19.94 5.22 6.13
CA LEU A 62 -20.63 5.72 4.94
C LEU A 62 -21.14 4.57 4.08
N ASP A 63 -20.36 3.48 3.98
CA ASP A 63 -20.77 2.20 3.39
C ASP A 63 -21.69 1.38 4.31
N GLY A 64 -22.29 2.03 5.33
CA GLY A 64 -22.98 1.47 6.51
C GLY A 64 -24.23 0.62 6.29
N LYS A 65 -24.33 -0.05 5.15
CA LYS A 65 -25.19 -1.22 4.98
C LYS A 65 -24.35 -2.42 5.40
N PRO A 66 -24.54 -2.99 6.60
CA PRO A 66 -23.97 -4.30 6.87
C PRO A 66 -24.45 -5.23 5.76
N SER A 67 -23.53 -5.89 5.05
CA SER A 67 -23.88 -6.79 3.95
C SER A 67 -24.67 -8.02 4.43
N VAL A 68 -24.78 -8.19 5.74
CA VAL A 68 -25.51 -9.25 6.42
C VAL A 68 -26.58 -8.58 7.27
N GLU A 69 -27.83 -8.79 6.90
CA GLU A 69 -28.97 -8.46 7.74
C GLU A 69 -28.86 -9.28 9.02
N VAL A 70 -28.68 -8.60 10.16
CA VAL A 70 -28.61 -9.26 11.47
C VAL A 70 -30.00 -9.85 11.76
N PRO A 71 -30.15 -11.18 11.86
CA PRO A 71 -31.43 -11.78 12.22
C PRO A 71 -31.93 -11.26 13.57
N GLU A 72 -33.24 -11.10 13.70
CA GLU A 72 -33.87 -10.49 14.88
C GLU A 72 -33.55 -11.24 16.18
N GLU A 73 -33.20 -12.53 16.08
CA GLU A 73 -32.75 -13.40 17.17
C GLU A 73 -31.53 -12.88 17.94
N PHE A 74 -30.68 -12.07 17.31
CA PHE A 74 -29.45 -11.54 17.92
C PHE A 74 -29.61 -10.15 18.55
N LYS A 75 -30.78 -9.51 18.43
CA LYS A 75 -31.02 -8.14 18.92
C LYS A 75 -31.55 -8.09 20.35
N ASN A 76 -32.01 -9.23 20.88
CA ASN A 76 -32.54 -9.32 22.24
C ASN A 76 -31.68 -10.31 23.06
N LYS A 77 -30.94 -9.79 24.03
CA LYS A 77 -30.43 -10.55 25.18
C LYS A 77 -30.55 -9.71 26.43
#